data_AF-A0A973PDZ7-F1
#
_entry.id   AF-A0A973PDZ7-F1
#
_cell.length_a   1.000
_cell.length_b   1.000
_cell.length_c   1.000
_cell.angle_alpha   90.00
_cell.angle_beta   90.00
_cell.angle_gamma   90.00
#
_symmetry.space_group_name_H-M   'P 1'
#
loop_
_entity.id
_entity.type
_entity.pdbx_description
1 polymer ?
#
loop_
_entity_poly.entity_id
_entity_poly.type
_entity_poly.pdbx_seq_one_letter_code
_entity_poly.pdbx_strand_id
1 'polypeptide(L)'
;MAAKTVAEKLLVKPGSAVWISDPARSDRLGPLPAGVTVAASVKEADVAVVFAADAATARRILDEHRDQITAPPVLWVAYPKGNKADINRDTLWPIVGEYGLRPNGQVAVDEVWSALRFRALKDGEPPFQGGR
;
A
#
# COMPACT_ATOMS: atom_id res chain seq x y z
N MET A 1 -15.65 22.17 -5.58
CA MET A 1 -14.44 21.46 -5.14
C MET A 1 -14.25 20.27 -6.05
N ALA A 2 -13.10 20.14 -6.73
CA ALA A 2 -12.82 18.94 -7.52
C ALA A 2 -12.64 17.72 -6.60
N ALA A 3 -13.09 16.54 -7.04
CA ALA A 3 -12.87 15.31 -6.30
C ALA A 3 -11.37 14.95 -6.31
N LYS A 4 -10.85 14.46 -5.18
CA LYS A 4 -9.46 13.99 -5.08
C LYS A 4 -9.19 12.85 -6.07
N THR A 5 -8.03 12.88 -6.71
CA THR A 5 -7.52 11.78 -7.55
C THR A 5 -7.22 10.54 -6.71
N VAL A 6 -6.96 9.40 -7.37
CA VAL A 6 -6.56 8.18 -6.66
C VAL A 6 -5.21 8.38 -5.95
N ALA A 7 -4.22 8.95 -6.62
CA ALA A 7 -2.94 9.31 -6.00
C ALA A 7 -3.12 10.16 -4.73
N GLU A 8 -3.95 11.20 -4.78
CA GLU A 8 -4.21 12.04 -3.60
C GLU A 8 -4.92 11.28 -2.47
N LYS A 9 -5.84 10.36 -2.80
CA LYS A 9 -6.47 9.47 -1.80
C LYS A 9 -5.45 8.53 -1.16
N LEU A 10 -4.45 8.10 -1.92
CA LEU A 10 -3.32 7.30 -1.46
C LEU A 10 -2.23 8.14 -0.76
N LEU A 11 -2.53 9.41 -0.47
CA LEU A 11 -1.60 10.35 0.18
C LEU A 11 -0.33 10.64 -0.61
N VAL A 12 -0.31 10.39 -1.92
CA VAL A 12 0.72 10.92 -2.79
C VAL A 12 0.56 12.43 -2.83
N LYS A 13 1.62 13.15 -2.48
CA LYS A 13 1.64 14.62 -2.41
C LYS A 13 2.49 15.18 -3.55
N PRO A 14 2.29 16.45 -3.94
CA PRO A 14 3.23 17.12 -4.83
C PRO A 14 4.68 16.97 -4.35
N GLY A 15 5.59 16.67 -5.27
CA GLY A 15 7.02 16.49 -4.98
C GLY A 15 7.42 15.17 -4.28
N SER A 16 6.48 14.28 -3.96
CA SER A 16 6.79 13.01 -3.27
C SER A 16 7.42 11.96 -4.20
N ALA A 17 8.23 11.08 -3.63
CA ALA A 17 8.76 9.90 -4.29
C ALA A 17 7.83 8.69 -4.06
N VAL A 18 7.37 8.06 -5.14
CA VAL A 18 6.45 6.91 -5.09
C VAL A 18 7.13 5.66 -5.61
N TRP A 19 7.08 4.58 -4.84
CA TRP A 19 7.46 3.26 -5.32
C TRP A 19 6.21 2.43 -5.63
N ILE A 20 6.23 1.71 -6.74
CA ILE A 20 5.10 0.88 -7.20
C ILE A 20 5.65 -0.51 -7.49
N SER A 21 5.10 -1.54 -6.85
CA SER A 21 5.58 -2.93 -7.02
C SER A 21 5.32 -3.49 -8.42
N ASP A 22 4.33 -2.95 -9.11
CA ASP A 22 3.89 -3.36 -10.44
C ASP A 22 3.71 -2.12 -11.34
N PRO A 23 4.74 -1.74 -12.11
CA PRO A 23 4.68 -0.59 -13.00
C PRO A 23 3.55 -0.66 -14.04
N ALA A 24 3.12 -1.86 -14.44
CA ALA A 24 2.03 -2.05 -15.40
C ALA A 24 0.66 -1.64 -14.85
N ARG A 25 0.55 -1.38 -13.54
CA ARG A 25 -0.66 -0.90 -12.85
C ARG A 25 -0.55 0.54 -12.36
N SER A 26 0.52 1.26 -12.71
CA SER A 26 0.77 2.64 -12.28
C SER A 26 -0.29 3.64 -12.78
N ASP A 27 -0.89 3.36 -13.93
CA ASP A 27 -2.00 4.10 -14.53
C ASP A 27 -3.20 4.24 -13.58
N ARG A 28 -3.43 3.25 -12.71
CA ARG A 28 -4.51 3.28 -11.71
C ARG A 28 -4.35 4.35 -10.65
N LEU A 29 -3.13 4.87 -10.45
CA LEU A 29 -2.88 5.95 -9.49
C LEU A 29 -3.16 7.33 -10.12
N GLY A 30 -3.22 7.40 -11.44
CA GLY A 30 -3.27 8.65 -12.19
C GLY A 30 -4.55 9.48 -12.00
N PRO A 31 -4.47 10.79 -12.26
CA PRO A 31 -3.25 11.55 -12.51
C PRO A 31 -2.43 11.77 -11.22
N LEU A 32 -1.09 11.73 -11.36
CA LEU A 32 -0.17 12.01 -10.26
C LEU A 32 -0.08 13.52 -10.00
N PRO A 33 0.05 13.95 -8.74
CA PRO A 33 0.35 15.35 -8.41
C PRO A 33 1.64 15.86 -9.07
N ALA A 34 1.73 17.19 -9.20
CA ALA A 34 2.90 17.84 -9.80
C ALA A 34 4.20 17.48 -9.07
N GLY A 35 5.26 17.21 -9.84
CA GLY A 35 6.60 16.93 -9.31
C GLY A 35 6.77 15.58 -8.61
N VAL A 36 5.79 14.68 -8.67
CA VAL A 36 5.96 13.30 -8.18
C VAL A 36 7.02 12.58 -9.01
N THR A 37 7.88 11.83 -8.33
CA THR A 37 8.93 11.00 -8.95
C THR A 37 8.71 9.53 -8.63
N VAL A 38 9.30 8.64 -9.44
CA VAL A 38 9.31 7.20 -9.17
C VAL A 38 10.57 6.86 -8.38
N ALA A 39 10.41 6.32 -7.19
CA ALA A 39 11.53 5.88 -6.35
C ALA A 39 12.16 4.60 -6.91
N ALA A 40 13.50 4.52 -6.88
CA ALA A 40 14.24 3.35 -7.39
C ALA A 40 14.15 2.14 -6.44
N SER A 41 13.86 2.38 -5.16
CA SER A 41 13.71 1.33 -4.15
C SER A 41 12.62 1.69 -3.14
N VAL A 42 12.12 0.70 -2.40
CA VAL A 42 11.09 0.90 -1.37
C VAL A 42 11.58 1.87 -0.30
N LYS A 43 12.82 1.73 0.15
CA LYS A 43 13.41 2.59 1.20
C LYS A 43 13.50 4.08 0.84
N GLU A 44 13.48 4.43 -0.45
CA GLU A 44 13.58 5.81 -0.94
C GLU A 44 12.20 6.44 -1.15
N ALA A 45 11.12 5.68 -0.96
CA ALA A 45 9.77 6.16 -1.22
C ALA A 45 9.15 6.87 -0.01
N ASP A 46 8.48 7.98 -0.27
CA ASP A 46 7.54 8.60 0.66
C ASP A 46 6.22 7.79 0.72
N VAL A 47 5.83 7.21 -0.42
CA VAL A 47 4.65 6.36 -0.55
C VAL A 47 5.00 5.11 -1.35
N ALA A 48 4.85 3.94 -0.74
CA ALA A 48 4.96 2.65 -1.43
C ALA A 48 3.57 2.07 -1.72
N VAL A 49 3.35 1.62 -2.95
CA VAL A 49 2.11 0.97 -3.39
C VAL A 49 2.41 -0.43 -3.90
N VAL A 50 2.03 -1.43 -3.11
CA VAL A 50 2.08 -2.85 -3.49
C VAL A 50 0.79 -3.24 -4.17
N PHE A 51 0.86 -3.81 -5.36
CA PHE A 51 -0.28 -4.45 -6.03
C PHE A 51 -0.20 -5.96 -5.84
N ALA A 52 -1.18 -6.53 -5.12
CA ALA A 52 -1.28 -7.95 -4.87
C ALA A 52 -2.61 -8.49 -5.40
N ALA A 53 -2.54 -9.40 -6.39
CA ALA A 53 -3.73 -10.03 -6.96
C ALA A 53 -4.37 -11.06 -6.01
N ASP A 54 -3.56 -11.65 -5.13
CA ASP A 54 -3.90 -12.71 -4.19
C ASP A 54 -2.97 -12.64 -2.96
N ALA A 55 -3.26 -13.45 -1.94
CA ALA A 55 -2.50 -13.48 -0.69
C ALA A 55 -1.05 -13.95 -0.92
N ALA A 56 -0.83 -14.87 -1.85
CA ALA A 56 0.50 -15.38 -2.20
C ALA A 56 1.39 -14.27 -2.80
N THR A 57 0.84 -13.46 -3.70
CA THR A 57 1.52 -12.31 -4.31
C THR A 57 1.86 -11.26 -3.26
N ALA A 58 0.93 -10.98 -2.33
CA ALA A 58 1.22 -10.06 -1.22
C ALA A 58 2.41 -10.54 -0.39
N ARG A 59 2.40 -11.80 0.06
CA ARG A 59 3.50 -12.38 0.84
C ARG A 59 4.83 -12.34 0.10
N ARG A 60 4.85 -12.76 -1.17
CA ARG A 60 6.06 -12.75 -2.00
C ARG A 60 6.69 -11.36 -2.07
N ILE A 61 5.91 -10.32 -2.39
CA ILE A 61 6.44 -8.96 -2.51
C ILE A 61 6.92 -8.42 -1.14
N LEU A 62 6.17 -8.72 -0.07
CA LEU A 62 6.56 -8.29 1.28
C LEU A 62 7.85 -8.99 1.73
N ASP A 63 8.04 -10.28 1.42
CA ASP A 63 9.27 -11.01 1.72
C ASP A 63 10.46 -10.52 0.88
N GLU A 64 10.27 -10.26 -0.42
CA GLU A 64 11.30 -9.67 -1.30
C GLU A 64 11.84 -8.33 -0.79
N HIS A 65 10.99 -7.56 -0.09
CA HIS A 65 11.32 -6.24 0.43
C HIS A 65 11.35 -6.18 1.97
N ARG A 66 11.46 -7.32 2.65
CA ARG A 66 11.30 -7.43 4.12
C ARG A 66 12.12 -6.41 4.90
N ASP A 67 13.36 -6.16 4.48
CA ASP A 67 14.29 -5.26 5.17
C ASP A 67 14.03 -3.76 4.89
N GLN A 68 13.13 -3.44 3.96
CA GLN A 68 12.88 -2.07 3.51
C GLN A 68 11.41 -1.66 3.63
N ILE A 69 10.49 -2.61 3.78
CA ILE A 69 9.04 -2.37 3.67
C ILE A 69 8.47 -1.47 4.77
N THR A 70 9.20 -1.30 5.87
CA THR A 70 8.85 -0.40 6.99
C THR A 70 9.44 1.00 6.88
N ALA A 71 10.35 1.24 5.92
CA ALA A 71 10.99 2.54 5.75
C ALA A 71 10.04 3.64 5.23
N PRO A 72 9.14 3.37 4.27
CA PRO A 72 8.15 4.36 3.85
C PRO A 72 7.21 4.75 5.00
N PRO A 73 6.93 6.05 5.20
CA PRO A 73 5.94 6.49 6.18
C PRO A 73 4.50 6.09 5.78
N VAL A 74 4.28 5.82 4.49
CA VAL A 74 2.99 5.38 3.94
C VAL A 74 3.20 4.17 3.04
N LEU A 75 2.64 3.02 3.44
CA LEU A 75 2.57 1.84 2.61
C LEU A 75 1.10 1.53 2.29
N TRP A 76 0.81 1.22 1.04
CA TRP A 76 -0.47 0.71 0.59
C TRP A 76 -0.33 -0.68 0.01
N VAL A 77 -1.26 -1.57 0.33
CA VAL A 77 -1.46 -2.81 -0.41
C VAL A 77 -2.79 -2.71 -1.14
N ALA A 78 -2.73 -2.59 -2.47
CA ALA A 78 -3.85 -2.63 -3.38
C ALA A 78 -4.19 -4.09 -3.72
N TYR A 79 -5.47 -4.46 -3.59
CA TYR A 79 -5.97 -5.81 -3.82
C TYR A 79 -7.35 -5.80 -4.53
N PRO A 80 -7.71 -6.85 -5.30
CA PRO A 80 -9.02 -6.98 -5.91
C PRO A 80 -10.12 -7.06 -4.83
N LYS A 81 -11.13 -6.21 -4.91
CA LYS A 81 -12.24 -6.18 -3.96
C LYS A 81 -13.41 -7.06 -4.41
N GLY A 82 -14.32 -7.34 -3.49
CA GLY A 82 -15.56 -8.08 -3.75
C GLY A 82 -15.36 -9.59 -3.86
N ASN A 83 -14.45 -10.17 -3.06
CA ASN A 83 -14.16 -11.60 -3.01
C ASN A 83 -13.75 -12.20 -4.36
N LYS A 84 -13.10 -11.40 -5.21
CA LYS A 84 -12.54 -11.84 -6.51
C LYS A 84 -11.22 -12.61 -6.36
N ALA A 85 -10.67 -12.65 -5.16
CA ALA A 85 -9.42 -13.31 -4.80
C ALA A 85 -9.47 -13.79 -3.35
N ASP A 86 -8.47 -14.56 -2.92
CA ASP A 86 -8.27 -15.05 -1.55
C ASP A 86 -7.71 -13.97 -0.59
N ILE A 87 -7.78 -12.71 -1.00
CA ILE A 87 -7.25 -11.56 -0.27
C ILE A 87 -8.34 -10.49 -0.08
N ASN A 88 -8.40 -9.96 1.13
CA ASN A 88 -9.27 -8.88 1.55
C ASN A 88 -8.63 -8.12 2.71
N ARG A 89 -9.34 -7.15 3.30
CA ARG A 89 -8.87 -6.38 4.45
C ARG A 89 -8.44 -7.29 5.60
N ASP A 90 -9.32 -8.21 5.99
CA ASP A 90 -9.18 -8.98 7.23
C ASP A 90 -8.09 -10.04 7.13
N THR A 91 -7.88 -10.58 5.93
CA THR A 91 -6.77 -11.49 5.59
C THR A 91 -5.44 -10.75 5.42
N LEU A 92 -5.45 -9.49 4.94
CA LEU A 92 -4.22 -8.69 4.83
C LEU A 92 -3.64 -8.30 6.18
N TRP A 93 -4.47 -8.03 7.18
CA TRP A 93 -4.02 -7.62 8.51
C TRP A 93 -3.01 -8.58 9.17
N PRO A 94 -3.29 -9.89 9.29
CA PRO A 94 -2.31 -10.82 9.84
C PRO A 94 -1.07 -10.95 8.95
N ILE A 95 -1.22 -10.93 7.61
CA ILE A 95 -0.10 -11.03 6.67
C ILE A 95 0.90 -9.89 6.91
N VAL A 96 0.46 -8.63 6.87
CA VAL A 96 1.37 -7.49 7.02
C VAL A 96 1.93 -7.36 8.45
N GLY A 97 1.22 -7.91 9.45
CA GLY A 97 1.66 -7.92 10.84
C GLY A 97 2.99 -8.68 11.03
N GLU A 98 3.24 -9.71 10.20
CA GLU A 98 4.50 -10.48 10.16
C GLU A 98 5.73 -9.63 9.71
N TYR A 99 5.48 -8.41 9.24
CA TYR A 99 6.48 -7.48 8.72
C TYR A 99 6.57 -6.19 9.57
N GLY A 100 5.99 -6.18 10.77
CA GLY A 100 6.03 -5.01 11.65
C GLY A 100 5.18 -3.84 11.14
N LEU A 101 4.10 -4.13 10.41
CA LEU A 101 3.18 -3.13 9.88
C LEU A 101 1.82 -3.20 10.60
N ARG A 102 1.17 -2.04 10.71
CA ARG A 102 -0.16 -1.91 11.31
C ARG A 102 -1.11 -1.15 10.37
N PRO A 103 -2.34 -1.65 10.15
CA PRO A 103 -3.33 -0.97 9.31
C PRO A 103 -3.79 0.35 9.91
N ASN A 104 -4.03 1.36 9.07
CA ASN A 104 -4.48 2.68 9.53
C ASN A 104 -5.39 3.44 8.54
N GLY A 105 -5.92 2.80 7.49
CA GLY A 105 -6.88 3.41 6.57
C GLY A 105 -7.17 2.55 5.35
N GLN A 106 -8.27 2.79 4.63
CA GLN A 106 -8.60 2.09 3.39
C GLN A 106 -9.24 3.05 2.40
N VAL A 107 -8.98 2.87 1.10
CA VAL A 107 -9.63 3.60 0.02
C VAL A 107 -10.04 2.67 -1.12
N ALA A 108 -11.07 3.03 -1.86
CA ALA A 108 -11.32 2.45 -3.17
C ALA A 108 -10.39 3.09 -4.20
N VAL A 109 -9.65 2.27 -4.94
CA VAL A 109 -8.79 2.70 -6.05
C VAL A 109 -9.67 2.93 -7.27
N ASP A 110 -10.44 1.90 -7.64
CA ASP A 110 -11.40 1.93 -8.75
C ASP A 110 -12.53 0.91 -8.47
N GLU A 111 -13.27 0.51 -9.51
CA GLU A 111 -14.36 -0.47 -9.43
C GLU A 111 -13.89 -1.89 -9.11
N VAL A 112 -12.61 -2.20 -9.32
CA VAL A 112 -12.02 -3.53 -9.17
C VAL A 112 -11.12 -3.61 -7.94
N TRP A 113 -10.40 -2.54 -7.59
CA TRP A 113 -9.36 -2.55 -6.56
C TRP A 113 -9.72 -1.68 -5.35
N SER A 114 -9.37 -2.17 -4.17
CA SER A 114 -9.25 -1.36 -2.95
C SER A 114 -7.79 -1.35 -2.50
N ALA A 115 -7.40 -0.35 -1.72
CA ALA A 115 -6.10 -0.29 -1.11
C ALA A 115 -6.23 -0.12 0.41
N LEU A 116 -5.50 -0.92 1.16
CA LEU A 116 -5.38 -0.82 2.62
C LEU A 116 -4.04 -0.17 2.96
N ARG A 117 -4.08 0.84 3.83
CA ARG A 117 -2.92 1.63 4.26
C ARG A 117 -2.34 1.05 5.53
N PHE A 118 -1.02 1.09 5.59
CA PHE A 118 -0.22 0.64 6.70
C PHE A 118 0.86 1.67 7.05
N ARG A 119 1.35 1.53 8.28
CA ARG A 119 2.57 2.17 8.77
C ARG A 119 3.40 1.16 9.54
N ALA A 120 4.69 1.43 9.71
CA ALA A 120 5.51 0.71 10.67
C ALA A 120 4.92 0.80 12.09
N LEU A 121 5.14 -0.25 12.88
CA LEU A 121 4.93 -0.22 14.32
C LEU A 121 5.84 0.85 14.95
N LYS A 122 5.33 1.49 16.00
CA LYS A 122 6.14 2.37 16.85
C LYS A 122 6.90 1.53 17.88
N ASP A 123 7.97 2.10 18.44
CA ASP A 123 8.71 1.45 19.53
C ASP A 123 7.78 1.06 20.69
N GLY A 124 7.86 -0.21 21.09
CA GLY A 124 7.02 -0.79 22.15
C GLY A 124 5.56 -1.04 21.75
N GLU A 125 5.15 -0.79 20.51
CA GLU A 125 3.79 -1.07 20.04
C GLU A 125 3.62 -2.57 19.75
N PRO A 126 2.62 -3.25 20.34
CA PRO A 126 2.40 -4.66 20.08
C PRO A 126 1.93 -4.89 18.63
N PRO A 127 2.12 -6.09 18.05
CA PRO A 127 1.54 -6.44 16.76
C PRO A 127 0.03 -6.21 16.73
N PHE A 128 -0.49 -5.84 15.56
CA PHE A 128 -1.93 -5.64 15.39
C PHE A 128 -2.66 -7.01 15.47
N GLN A 129 -3.68 -7.12 16.33
CA GLN A 129 -4.39 -8.39 16.57
C GLN A 129 -5.73 -8.51 15.82
N GLY A 130 -5.99 -7.64 14.84
CA GLY A 130 -7.28 -7.59 14.13
C GLY A 130 -8.22 -6.51 14.68
N GLY A 131 -9.07 -5.96 13.80
CA GLY A 131 -10.16 -5.06 14.15
C GLY A 131 -11.49 -5.82 14.19
N ARG A 132 -12.36 -5.50 15.16
CA ARG A 132 -13.77 -5.87 15.10
C ARG A 132 -14.48 -5.15 13.96
#